data_AF-A0ABD1S1G9-F1
#
_entry.id   AF-A0ABD1S1G9-F1
#
_cell.length_a   1.000
_cell.length_b   1.000
_cell.length_c   1.000
_cell.angle_alpha   90.00
_cell.angle_beta   90.00
_cell.angle_gamma   90.00
#
_symmetry.space_group_name_H-M   'P 1'
#
loop_
_entity.id
_entity.type
_entity.pdbx_description
1 polymer ?
#
loop_
_entity_poly.entity_id
_entity_poly.type
_entity_poly.pdbx_seq_one_letter_code
_entity_poly.pdbx_strand_id
1 'polypeptide(L)'
;MANLVLTIISLLAIGWTVVHAGEPSPLQDLCVADFNSPVRVNGHACLDPKKVTADHFLFKGLNIPGKTSNPLGSFVNRPTVDQIPGLNTLGISTVRVDYAPRGVVPPHRHPRASEILTVLEGTALVGFVTSDPENKLFSKVLKKGDVFTFPFGLIHFQQNVGHDNAVTFKLHNILD
;
A
#
# COMPACT_ATOMS: atom_id res chain seq x y z
N MET A 1 -35.94 -33.40 -19.06
CA MET A 1 -34.61 -33.82 -18.56
C MET A 1 -33.48 -33.02 -19.19
N ALA A 2 -33.38 -32.93 -20.52
CA ALA A 2 -32.34 -32.13 -21.21
C ALA A 2 -32.29 -30.65 -20.79
N ASN A 3 -33.44 -29.98 -20.69
CA ASN A 3 -33.51 -28.57 -20.27
C ASN A 3 -33.04 -28.35 -18.82
N LEU A 4 -33.29 -29.30 -17.92
CA LEU A 4 -32.85 -29.21 -16.52
C LEU A 4 -31.33 -29.36 -16.42
N VAL A 5 -30.75 -30.28 -17.19
CA VAL A 5 -29.30 -30.47 -17.27
C VAL A 5 -28.62 -29.22 -17.86
N LEU A 6 -29.19 -28.62 -18.91
CA LEU A 6 -28.67 -27.40 -19.52
C LEU A 6 -28.71 -26.20 -18.57
N THR A 7 -29.78 -26.08 -17.76
CA THR A 7 -29.91 -25.03 -16.74
C THR A 7 -28.89 -25.23 -15.61
N ILE A 8 -28.67 -26.46 -15.15
CA ILE A 8 -27.68 -26.76 -14.10
C ILE A 8 -26.26 -26.48 -14.60
N ILE A 9 -25.93 -26.85 -15.84
CA ILE A 9 -24.62 -26.56 -16.45
C ILE A 9 -24.41 -25.04 -16.58
N SER A 10 -25.44 -24.30 -17.00
CA SER A 10 -25.38 -22.83 -17.09
C SER A 10 -25.16 -22.18 -15.72
N LEU A 11 -25.83 -22.64 -14.66
CA LEU A 11 -25.66 -22.13 -13.29
C LEU A 11 -24.28 -22.46 -12.72
N LEU A 12 -23.75 -23.66 -13.00
CA LEU A 12 -22.38 -24.05 -12.59
C LEU A 12 -21.32 -23.23 -13.32
N ALA A 13 -21.52 -22.94 -14.62
CA ALA A 13 -20.60 -22.11 -15.41
C ALA A 13 -20.55 -20.65 -14.91
N ILE A 14 -21.69 -20.11 -14.45
CA ILE A 14 -21.76 -18.77 -13.85
C ILE A 14 -21.16 -18.75 -12.43
N GLY A 15 -21.23 -19.86 -11.69
CA GLY A 15 -20.68 -19.99 -10.34
C GLY A 15 -19.15 -20.10 -10.25
N TRP A 16 -18.45 -20.31 -11.38
CA TRP A 16 -16.98 -20.48 -11.42
C TRP A 16 -16.18 -19.22 -11.75
N THR A 17 -16.83 -18.09 -11.99
CA THR A 17 -16.12 -16.81 -12.11
C THR A 17 -15.81 -16.25 -10.73
N VAL A 18 -14.82 -16.84 -10.06
CA VAL A 18 -14.22 -16.24 -8.87
C VAL A 18 -13.43 -15.02 -9.34
N VAL A 19 -14.08 -13.85 -9.34
CA VAL A 19 -13.43 -12.57 -9.59
C VAL A 19 -12.43 -12.33 -8.46
N HIS A 20 -11.17 -12.60 -8.72
CA HIS A 20 -10.08 -12.20 -7.83
C HIS A 20 -9.75 -10.74 -8.17
N ALA A 21 -10.27 -9.82 -7.36
CA ALA A 21 -9.87 -8.41 -7.36
C ALA A 21 -8.60 -8.26 -6.48
N GLY A 22 -7.49 -8.81 -6.96
CA GLY A 22 -6.15 -8.54 -6.45
C GLY A 22 -5.17 -8.36 -7.62
N GLU A 23 -3.98 -7.80 -7.35
CA GLU A 23 -2.95 -7.74 -8.39
C GLU A 23 -2.68 -9.16 -8.89
N PRO A 24 -2.70 -9.40 -10.20
CA PRO A 24 -2.36 -10.70 -10.72
C PRO A 24 -0.93 -11.00 -10.29
N SER A 25 -0.72 -12.18 -9.71
CA SER A 25 0.62 -12.65 -9.36
C SER A 25 1.57 -12.44 -10.55
N PRO A 26 2.82 -12.00 -10.32
CA PRO A 26 3.78 -11.84 -11.40
C PRO A 26 3.85 -13.12 -12.23
N LEU A 27 3.71 -12.97 -13.55
CA LEU A 27 3.83 -14.11 -14.49
C LEU A 27 5.30 -14.38 -14.89
N GLN A 28 6.21 -13.53 -14.43
CA GLN A 28 7.64 -13.57 -14.69
C GLN A 28 8.40 -12.95 -13.52
N ASP A 29 9.71 -13.20 -13.45
CA ASP A 29 10.57 -12.72 -12.35
C ASP A 29 10.60 -11.18 -12.23
N LEU A 30 10.52 -10.46 -13.35
CA LEU A 30 10.55 -8.99 -13.38
C LEU A 30 9.73 -8.42 -14.54
N CYS A 31 9.12 -7.27 -14.30
CA CYS A 31 8.46 -6.44 -15.32
C CYS A 31 8.65 -4.96 -14.97
N VAL A 32 9.85 -4.43 -15.21
CA VAL A 32 10.15 -3.01 -14.97
C VAL A 32 9.23 -2.14 -15.85
N ALA A 33 8.60 -1.11 -15.29
CA ALA A 33 7.70 -0.23 -16.03
C ALA A 33 8.40 0.45 -17.22
N ASP A 34 7.81 0.35 -18.41
CA ASP A 34 8.19 1.10 -19.60
C ASP A 34 7.28 2.32 -19.78
N PHE A 35 7.76 3.49 -19.37
CA PHE A 35 7.02 4.74 -19.49
C PHE A 35 6.96 5.30 -20.91
N ASN A 36 7.71 4.73 -21.87
CA ASN A 36 7.69 5.15 -23.27
C ASN A 36 6.76 4.29 -24.14
N SER A 37 6.21 3.21 -23.58
CA SER A 37 5.28 2.34 -24.30
C SER A 37 3.98 3.08 -24.62
N PRO A 38 3.49 3.03 -25.88
CA PRO A 38 2.19 3.61 -26.25
C PRO A 38 1.01 2.73 -25.81
N VAL A 39 1.27 1.54 -25.27
CA VAL A 39 0.23 0.55 -24.91
C VAL A 39 -0.34 0.87 -23.54
N ARG A 40 -1.68 0.94 -23.46
CA ARG A 40 -2.41 1.10 -22.19
C ARG A 40 -2.84 -0.26 -21.65
N VAL A 41 -2.39 -0.58 -20.44
CA VAL A 41 -2.74 -1.78 -19.67
C VAL A 41 -3.10 -1.39 -18.24
N ASN A 42 -3.55 -2.35 -17.41
CA ASN A 42 -3.55 -2.13 -15.96
C ASN A 42 -2.09 -2.14 -15.47
N GLY A 43 -1.69 -1.14 -14.69
CA GLY A 43 -0.27 -0.89 -14.39
C GLY A 43 0.50 -0.34 -15.58
N HIS A 44 1.70 -0.88 -15.85
CA HIS A 44 2.56 -0.46 -16.96
C HIS A 44 3.00 -1.64 -17.83
N ALA A 45 3.21 -1.38 -19.13
CA ALA A 45 3.92 -2.31 -19.99
C ALA A 45 5.35 -2.57 -19.48
N CYS A 46 5.91 -3.74 -19.77
CA CYS A 46 7.25 -4.11 -19.32
C CYS A 46 8.33 -3.59 -20.29
N LEU A 47 9.40 -3.04 -19.73
CA LEU A 47 10.64 -2.74 -20.44
C LEU A 47 11.31 -4.04 -20.93
N ASP A 48 12.00 -3.98 -22.07
CA ASP A 48 12.83 -5.07 -22.56
C ASP A 48 13.82 -5.53 -21.45
N PRO A 49 13.80 -6.81 -21.02
CA PRO A 49 14.69 -7.33 -19.98
C PRO A 49 16.17 -7.05 -20.23
N LYS A 50 16.60 -6.92 -21.49
CA LYS A 50 18.00 -6.60 -21.84
C LYS A 50 18.41 -5.17 -21.47
N LYS A 51 17.44 -4.27 -21.28
CA LYS A 51 17.65 -2.87 -20.88
C LYS A 51 17.55 -2.69 -19.36
N VAL A 52 17.14 -3.72 -18.62
CA VAL A 52 16.94 -3.65 -17.18
C VAL A 52 18.28 -3.62 -16.45
N THR A 53 18.48 -2.61 -15.61
CA THR A 53 19.61 -2.48 -14.68
C THR A 53 19.12 -2.46 -13.23
N ALA A 54 20.07 -2.61 -12.29
CA ALA A 54 19.79 -2.53 -10.85
C ALA A 54 19.19 -1.17 -10.42
N ASP A 55 19.51 -0.10 -11.14
CA ASP A 55 19.00 1.25 -10.82
C ASP A 55 17.48 1.35 -10.97
N HIS A 56 16.83 0.51 -11.78
CA HIS A 56 15.36 0.47 -11.86
C HIS A 56 14.68 -0.03 -10.58
N PHE A 57 15.41 -0.68 -9.69
CA PHE A 57 14.91 -1.21 -8.42
C PHE A 57 15.32 -0.35 -7.23
N LEU A 58 15.99 0.78 -7.47
CA LEU A 58 16.63 1.59 -6.44
C LEU A 58 15.94 2.95 -6.28
N PHE A 59 15.55 3.26 -5.06
CA PHE A 59 15.27 4.63 -4.64
C PHE A 59 16.26 5.09 -3.58
N LYS A 60 16.80 6.30 -3.75
CA LYS A 60 17.64 6.97 -2.77
C LYS A 60 16.85 8.15 -2.19
N GLY A 61 16.89 8.33 -0.87
CA GLY A 61 16.31 9.51 -0.23
C GLY A 61 15.30 9.23 0.89
N LEU A 62 14.87 7.97 1.11
CA LEU A 62 14.03 7.64 2.28
C LEU A 62 14.77 7.82 3.61
N ASN A 63 16.09 7.98 3.61
CA ASN A 63 16.87 8.34 4.79
C ASN A 63 16.75 9.84 5.14
N ILE A 64 16.31 10.69 4.21
CA ILE A 64 16.24 12.14 4.38
C ILE A 64 14.88 12.50 4.99
N PRO A 65 14.85 13.17 6.16
CA PRO A 65 13.60 13.60 6.78
C PRO A 65 12.83 14.59 5.91
N GLY A 66 11.52 14.41 5.84
CA GLY A 66 10.61 15.33 5.16
C GLY A 66 10.35 16.63 5.93
N LYS A 67 9.85 17.66 5.23
CA LYS A 67 9.52 18.96 5.83
C LYS A 67 8.17 18.91 6.55
N THR A 68 8.20 18.83 7.87
CA THR A 68 7.02 18.77 8.75
C THR A 68 6.48 20.14 9.16
N SER A 69 7.10 21.24 8.72
CA SER A 69 6.61 22.62 8.95
C SER A 69 5.41 22.95 8.04
N ASN A 70 4.31 22.24 8.25
CA ASN A 70 3.05 22.38 7.53
C ASN A 70 1.89 22.14 8.53
N PRO A 71 0.63 22.48 8.19
CA PRO A 71 -0.49 22.40 9.13
C PRO A 71 -0.75 21.01 9.73
N LEU A 72 -0.36 19.93 9.05
CA LEU A 72 -0.52 18.57 9.55
C LEU A 72 0.62 18.17 10.50
N GLY A 73 1.75 18.88 10.49
CA GLY A 73 2.92 18.52 11.27
C GLY A 73 3.55 17.20 10.84
N SER A 74 3.23 16.68 9.65
CA SER A 74 3.74 15.41 9.13
C SER A 74 4.16 15.53 7.67
N PHE A 75 5.03 14.64 7.21
CA PHE A 75 5.42 14.54 5.81
C PHE A 75 5.43 13.09 5.38
N VAL A 76 4.72 12.79 4.29
CA VAL A 76 4.59 11.44 3.74
C VAL A 76 5.47 11.34 2.50
N ASN A 77 6.56 10.57 2.59
CA ASN A 77 7.43 10.26 1.47
C ASN A 77 7.14 8.85 0.95
N ARG A 78 6.53 8.76 -0.24
CA ARG A 78 6.13 7.51 -0.89
C ARG A 78 6.74 7.43 -2.28
N PRO A 79 7.83 6.66 -2.47
CA PRO A 79 8.25 6.27 -3.81
C PRO A 79 7.20 5.35 -4.44
N THR A 80 6.72 5.74 -5.60
CA THR A 80 5.81 4.98 -6.48
C THR A 80 6.61 4.28 -7.57
N VAL A 81 5.91 3.57 -8.45
CA VAL A 81 6.48 2.99 -9.67
C VAL A 81 7.22 4.01 -10.52
N ASP A 82 6.81 5.29 -10.49
CA ASP A 82 7.47 6.37 -11.24
C ASP A 82 8.90 6.64 -10.77
N GLN A 83 9.18 6.42 -9.47
CA GLN A 83 10.53 6.54 -8.92
C GLN A 83 11.26 5.20 -8.77
N ILE A 84 10.52 4.08 -8.66
CA ILE A 84 11.06 2.72 -8.63
C ILE A 84 10.34 1.88 -9.69
N PRO A 85 10.79 1.95 -10.95
CA PRO A 85 10.10 1.28 -12.06
C PRO A 85 10.00 -0.24 -11.88
N GLY A 86 10.91 -0.83 -11.12
CA GLY A 86 10.89 -2.25 -10.75
C GLY A 86 9.77 -2.65 -9.79
N LEU A 87 9.00 -1.73 -9.20
CA LEU A 87 7.82 -2.06 -8.40
C LEU A 87 6.65 -2.61 -9.23
N ASN A 88 6.64 -2.36 -10.54
CA ASN A 88 5.55 -2.77 -11.41
C ASN A 88 5.34 -4.29 -11.32
N THR A 89 4.09 -4.71 -11.14
CA THR A 89 3.63 -6.11 -10.93
C THR A 89 4.00 -6.76 -9.60
N LEU A 90 4.76 -6.11 -8.70
CA LEU A 90 5.22 -6.74 -7.46
C LEU A 90 4.21 -6.70 -6.30
N GLY A 91 3.09 -5.98 -6.43
CA GLY A 91 2.08 -5.88 -5.37
C GLY A 91 2.57 -5.25 -4.06
N ILE A 92 3.69 -4.51 -4.07
CA ILE A 92 4.25 -3.90 -2.85
C ILE A 92 4.57 -2.43 -3.04
N SER A 93 4.50 -1.67 -1.95
CA SER A 93 5.08 -0.33 -1.90
C SER A 93 5.56 -0.01 -0.49
N THR A 94 6.34 1.05 -0.36
CA THR A 94 6.83 1.52 0.93
C THR A 94 6.62 3.02 1.10
N VAL A 95 6.47 3.44 2.35
CA VAL A 95 6.28 4.84 2.72
C VAL A 95 7.08 5.13 3.98
N ARG A 96 7.82 6.24 3.99
CA ARG A 96 8.31 6.87 5.21
C ARG A 96 7.37 8.00 5.60
N VAL A 97 7.07 8.11 6.89
CA VAL A 97 6.40 9.29 7.43
C VAL A 97 7.24 9.90 8.55
N ASP A 98 7.50 11.19 8.43
CA ASP A 98 8.13 12.02 9.46
C ASP A 98 7.05 12.85 10.17
N TYR A 99 7.12 12.94 11.49
CA TYR A 99 6.16 13.68 12.31
C TYR A 99 6.90 14.66 13.22
N ALA A 100 6.49 15.93 13.20
CA ALA A 100 6.76 16.87 14.29
C ALA A 100 5.96 16.45 15.54
N PRO A 101 6.25 17.01 16.74
CA PRO A 101 5.42 16.79 17.91
C PRO A 101 3.97 17.17 17.63
N ARG A 102 3.02 16.29 17.98
CA ARG A 102 1.58 16.41 17.67
C ARG A 102 1.20 16.28 16.18
N GLY A 103 2.17 16.04 15.30
CA GLY A 103 1.93 15.83 13.87
C GLY A 103 1.01 14.64 13.62
N VAL A 104 0.17 14.74 12.58
CA VAL A 104 -0.90 13.78 12.29
C VAL A 104 -0.85 13.36 10.83
N VAL A 105 -1.10 12.08 10.57
CA VAL A 105 -1.65 11.63 9.29
C VAL A 105 -3.15 11.43 9.53
N PRO A 106 -4.01 12.26 8.92
CA PRO A 106 -5.43 12.27 9.23
C PRO A 106 -6.11 10.96 8.81
N PRO A 107 -7.36 10.71 9.25
CA PRO A 107 -8.14 9.56 8.81
C PRO A 107 -8.16 9.42 7.29
N HIS A 108 -7.66 8.29 6.78
CA HIS A 108 -7.61 7.96 5.36
C HIS A 108 -7.72 6.45 5.16
N ARG A 109 -7.81 5.97 3.91
CA ARG A 109 -7.88 4.55 3.57
C ARG A 109 -7.02 4.22 2.35
N HIS A 110 -6.60 2.96 2.26
CA HIS A 110 -6.00 2.40 1.05
C HIS A 110 -7.01 1.46 0.40
N PRO A 111 -7.69 1.86 -0.68
CA PRO A 111 -8.80 1.09 -1.25
C PRO A 111 -8.38 -0.28 -1.78
N ARG A 112 -7.08 -0.46 -2.02
CA ARG A 112 -6.47 -1.61 -2.69
C ARG A 112 -5.24 -2.12 -1.95
N ALA A 113 -5.14 -1.88 -0.63
CA ALA A 113 -4.00 -2.42 0.12
C ALA A 113 -4.29 -2.63 1.61
N SER A 114 -3.63 -3.63 2.18
CA SER A 114 -3.34 -3.66 3.62
C SER A 114 -2.03 -2.91 3.90
N GLU A 115 -1.87 -2.39 5.11
CA GLU A 115 -0.65 -1.70 5.53
C GLU A 115 -0.06 -2.37 6.78
N ILE A 116 1.27 -2.51 6.84
CA ILE A 116 2.01 -2.79 8.07
C ILE A 116 2.95 -1.62 8.35
N LEU A 117 2.93 -1.12 9.58
CA LEU A 117 3.69 0.04 10.03
C LEU A 117 4.66 -0.37 11.12
N THR A 118 5.90 0.08 11.02
CA THR A 118 6.95 -0.03 12.05
C THR A 118 7.37 1.35 12.52
N VAL A 119 7.47 1.56 13.82
CA VAL A 119 8.01 2.81 14.38
C VAL A 119 9.54 2.72 14.42
N LEU A 120 10.23 3.62 13.73
CA LEU A 120 11.70 3.69 13.76
C LEU A 120 12.21 4.61 14.86
N GLU A 121 11.48 5.69 15.14
CA GLU A 121 11.85 6.70 16.13
C GLU A 121 10.60 7.32 16.78
N GLY A 122 10.74 7.79 18.02
CA GLY A 122 9.68 8.49 18.74
C GLY A 122 8.53 7.60 19.20
N THR A 123 7.32 8.16 19.24
CA THR A 123 6.11 7.51 19.72
C THR A 123 4.91 7.92 18.87
N ALA A 124 4.11 6.95 18.42
CA ALA A 124 2.96 7.22 17.56
C ALA A 124 1.70 6.53 18.10
N LEU A 125 0.63 7.29 18.32
CA LEU A 125 -0.72 6.74 18.42
C LEU A 125 -1.18 6.35 17.02
N VAL A 126 -1.61 5.12 16.85
CA VAL A 126 -2.20 4.64 15.61
C VAL A 126 -3.57 4.04 15.87
N GLY A 127 -4.41 3.98 14.84
CA GLY A 127 -5.65 3.22 14.93
C GLY A 127 -6.42 3.12 13.62
N PHE A 128 -7.35 2.17 13.56
CA PHE A 128 -8.30 2.00 12.47
C PHE A 128 -9.71 1.77 13.00
N VAL A 129 -10.70 1.99 12.14
CA VAL A 129 -12.11 1.81 12.45
C VAL A 129 -12.69 0.70 11.56
N THR A 130 -13.44 -0.24 12.14
CA THR A 130 -14.16 -1.26 11.36
C THR A 130 -15.28 -0.63 10.55
N SER A 131 -15.74 -1.33 9.51
CA SER A 131 -16.92 -0.91 8.75
C SER A 131 -18.21 -0.95 9.59
N ASP A 132 -19.28 -0.41 9.01
CA ASP A 132 -20.66 -0.53 9.49
C ASP A 132 -21.05 -2.02 9.68
N PRO A 133 -21.83 -2.38 10.72
CA PRO A 133 -22.51 -1.48 11.66
C PRO A 133 -21.69 -1.01 12.87
N GLU A 134 -20.65 -1.72 13.29
CA GLU A 134 -20.03 -1.47 14.60
C GLU A 134 -19.21 -0.19 14.66
N ASN A 135 -18.59 0.21 13.53
CA ASN A 135 -17.71 1.38 13.46
C ASN A 135 -16.71 1.44 14.64
N LYS A 136 -16.16 0.27 15.01
CA LYS A 136 -15.36 0.09 16.23
C LYS A 136 -13.92 0.57 16.01
N LEU A 137 -13.44 1.42 16.90
CA LEU A 137 -12.05 1.88 16.92
C LEU A 137 -11.12 0.85 17.59
N PHE A 138 -10.07 0.47 16.88
CA PHE A 138 -8.89 -0.22 17.43
C PHE A 138 -7.72 0.74 17.41
N SER A 139 -7.09 1.00 18.56
CA SER A 139 -5.97 1.93 18.65
C SER A 139 -4.90 1.51 19.67
N LYS A 140 -3.67 1.97 19.46
CA LYS A 140 -2.54 1.72 20.36
C LYS A 140 -1.49 2.82 20.23
N VAL A 141 -0.85 3.17 21.34
CA VAL A 141 0.38 3.96 21.35
C VAL A 141 1.57 3.02 21.15
N LEU A 142 2.30 3.24 20.06
CA LEU A 142 3.47 2.47 19.66
C LEU A 142 4.76 3.23 19.99
N LYS A 143 5.80 2.51 20.37
CA LYS A 143 7.17 3.00 20.60
C LYS A 143 8.10 2.45 19.53
N LYS A 144 9.33 2.98 19.48
CA LYS A 144 10.40 2.47 18.59
C LYS A 144 10.51 0.94 18.64
N GLY A 145 10.47 0.31 17.47
CA GLY A 145 10.53 -1.14 17.29
C GLY A 145 9.16 -1.82 17.25
N ASP A 146 8.09 -1.17 17.72
CA ASP A 146 6.75 -1.72 17.66
C ASP A 146 6.22 -1.73 16.21
N VAL A 147 5.38 -2.73 15.93
CA VAL A 147 4.74 -2.96 14.63
C VAL A 147 3.23 -3.00 14.80
N PHE A 148 2.49 -2.46 13.83
CA PHE A 148 1.03 -2.48 13.81
C PHE A 148 0.49 -2.66 12.40
N THR A 149 -0.58 -3.42 12.25
CA THR A 149 -1.19 -3.76 10.96
C THR A 149 -2.53 -3.07 10.80
N PHE A 150 -2.78 -2.52 9.61
CA PHE A 150 -4.05 -1.96 9.20
C PHE A 150 -4.70 -2.87 8.15
N PRO A 151 -5.93 -3.37 8.41
CA PRO A 151 -6.62 -4.24 7.47
C PRO A 151 -6.95 -3.54 6.15
N PHE A 152 -7.04 -4.35 5.09
CA PHE A 152 -7.35 -3.91 3.74
C PHE A 152 -8.54 -2.94 3.69
N GLY A 153 -8.35 -1.78 3.08
CA GLY A 153 -9.46 -0.88 2.77
C GLY A 153 -10.06 -0.09 3.95
N LEU A 154 -9.63 -0.32 5.20
CA LEU A 154 -10.21 0.35 6.37
C LEU A 154 -9.66 1.76 6.59
N ILE A 155 -10.51 2.62 7.16
CA ILE A 155 -10.14 3.97 7.56
C ILE A 155 -9.21 3.89 8.78
N HIS A 156 -8.09 4.59 8.71
CA HIS A 156 -7.07 4.58 9.76
C HIS A 156 -6.28 5.90 9.82
N PHE A 157 -5.56 6.11 10.92
CA PHE A 157 -4.83 7.35 11.20
C PHE A 157 -3.55 7.09 12.00
N GLN A 158 -2.68 8.09 12.04
CA GLN A 158 -1.52 8.11 12.92
C GLN A 158 -1.34 9.51 13.52
N GLN A 159 -0.87 9.60 14.76
CA GLN A 159 -0.50 10.85 15.40
C GLN A 159 0.74 10.66 16.27
N ASN A 160 1.71 11.58 16.15
CA ASN A 160 2.81 11.65 17.10
C ASN A 160 2.30 12.22 18.43
N VAL A 161 2.25 11.38 19.47
CA VAL A 161 1.84 11.75 20.83
C VAL A 161 3.03 11.94 21.77
N GLY A 162 4.25 11.79 21.26
CA GLY A 162 5.48 12.08 21.98
C GLY A 162 5.82 13.58 22.00
N HIS A 163 6.85 13.91 22.79
CA HIS A 163 7.39 15.28 22.86
C HIS A 163 8.42 15.57 21.78
N ASP A 164 9.06 14.53 21.24
CA ASP A 164 10.07 14.62 20.18
C ASP A 164 9.47 14.29 18.81
N ASN A 165 10.27 14.45 17.75
CA ASN A 165 9.91 13.97 16.42
C ASN A 165 9.74 12.43 16.42
N ALA A 166 8.89 11.93 15.54
CA ALA A 166 8.69 10.51 15.32
C ALA A 166 8.88 10.16 13.83
N VAL A 167 9.28 8.92 13.57
CA VAL A 167 9.46 8.38 12.22
C VAL A 167 8.83 7.00 12.15
N THR A 168 8.02 6.77 11.12
CA THR A 168 7.46 5.45 10.82
C THR A 168 7.79 5.02 9.40
N PHE A 169 7.95 3.71 9.21
CA PHE A 169 7.99 3.09 7.90
C PHE A 169 6.79 2.18 7.74
N LYS A 170 6.21 2.21 6.54
CA LYS A 170 5.05 1.42 6.18
C LYS A 170 5.38 0.60 4.95
N LEU A 171 4.83 -0.61 4.91
CA LEU A 171 4.76 -1.43 3.71
C LEU A 171 3.29 -1.67 3.40
N HIS A 172 2.95 -1.53 2.12
CA HIS A 172 1.63 -1.88 1.63
C HIS A 172 1.73 -3.15 0.81
N ASN A 173 0.81 -4.08 1.04
CA ASN A 173 0.52 -5.14 0.09
C ASN A 173 -0.65 -4.68 -0.77
N ILE A 174 -0.36 -4.30 -2.01
CA ILE A 174 -1.30 -3.76 -2.98
C ILE A 174 -2.00 -4.93 -3.67
N LEU A 175 -3.29 -5.07 -3.43
CA LEU A 175 -4.18 -6.02 -4.09
C LEU A 175 -5.21 -5.19 -4.87
N ASP A 176 -5.11 -5.17 -6.19
CA ASP A 176 -6.05 -4.45 -7.07
C ASP A 176 -7.31 -5.27 -7.41
#